data_AF-A0A966CXE6-F1
#
_entry.id   AF-A0A966CXE6-F1
#
_cell.length_a   1.000
_cell.length_b   1.000
_cell.length_c   1.000
_cell.angle_alpha   90.00
_cell.angle_beta   90.00
_cell.angle_gamma   90.00
#
_symmetry.space_group_name_H-M   'P 1'
#
loop_
_entity.id
_entity.type
_entity.pdbx_description
1 polymer ?
#
loop_
_entity_poly.entity_id
_entity_poly.type
_entity_poly.pdbx_seq_one_letter_code
_entity_poly.pdbx_strand_id
1 'polypeptide(L)' 'MGVLEKLWKDERGQGTTEYMLIIGVIVLAILFAAYKFIPIFQEGVISLANRVKDVLSAGKEGHSNL' A
#
# COMPACT_ATOMS: atom_id res chain seq x y z
N MET A 1 -25.44 -8.64 34.74
CA MET A 1 -24.37 -7.69 34.33
C MET A 1 -23.61 -8.37 33.20
N GLY A 2 -23.50 -7.80 31.99
CA GLY A 2 -22.74 -8.51 30.94
C GLY A 2 -22.84 -8.04 29.48
N VAL A 3 -23.55 -6.95 29.19
CA VAL A 3 -23.56 -6.36 27.83
C VAL A 3 -22.64 -5.14 27.76
N LEU A 4 -22.78 -4.21 28.72
CA LEU A 4 -21.94 -3.02 28.81
C LEU A 4 -20.45 -3.34 29.01
N GLU A 5 -20.16 -4.39 29.79
CA GLU A 5 -18.79 -4.84 30.06
C GLU A 5 -18.12 -5.52 28.85
N LYS A 6 -18.93 -6.10 27.94
CA LYS A 6 -18.44 -6.63 26.66
C LYS A 6 -18.16 -5.51 25.66
N LEU A 7 -19.08 -4.56 25.53
CA LEU A 7 -18.91 -3.40 24.63
C LEU A 7 -17.66 -2.58 24.98
N TRP A 8 -17.40 -2.36 26.27
CA TRP A 8 -16.23 -1.60 26.72
C TRP A 8 -14.88 -2.33 26.51
N LYS A 9 -14.91 -3.65 26.28
CA LYS A 9 -13.72 -4.46 25.99
C LYS A 9 -13.40 -4.46 24.49
N ASP A 10 -14.40 -4.33 23.62
CA ASP A 10 -14.22 -4.33 22.16
C ASP A 10 -13.66 -3.01 21.61
N GLU A 11 -13.91 -1.87 22.28
CA GLU A 11 -13.33 -0.56 21.91
C GLU A 11 -11.79 -0.49 22.03
N ARG A 12 -11.16 -1.37 22.82
CA ARG A 12 -9.70 -1.29 23.11
C ARG A 12 -8.81 -1.74 21.94
N GLY A 13 -9.38 -2.26 20.85
CA GLY A 13 -8.66 -2.60 19.61
C GLY A 13 -9.15 -1.84 18.37
N GLN A 14 -10.33 -1.22 18.44
CA GLN A 14 -10.97 -0.52 17.32
C GLN A 14 -10.21 0.76 16.93
N GLY A 15 -9.71 1.53 17.91
CA GLY A 15 -8.99 2.76 17.66
C GLY A 15 -7.75 2.56 16.79
N THR A 16 -6.88 1.60 17.11
CA THR A 16 -5.62 1.40 16.36
C THR A 16 -5.85 1.07 14.89
N THR A 17 -6.85 0.23 14.59
CA THR A 17 -7.16 -0.16 13.20
C THR A 17 -7.76 1.01 12.41
N GLU A 18 -8.65 1.79 13.03
CA GLU A 18 -9.24 2.97 12.40
C GLU A 18 -8.19 4.07 12.15
N TYR A 19 -7.29 4.33 13.11
CA TYR A 19 -6.18 5.26 12.91
C TYR A 19 -5.22 4.78 11.83
N MET A 20 -4.91 3.49 11.76
CA MET A 20 -4.08 2.94 10.68
C MET A 20 -4.74 3.10 9.31
N LEU A 21 -6.06 2.92 9.21
CA LEU A 21 -6.80 3.11 7.97
C LEU A 21 -6.77 4.58 7.52
N ILE A 22 -7.03 5.51 8.44
CA ILE A 22 -6.99 6.96 8.15
C ILE A 22 -5.58 7.37 7.72
N ILE A 23 -4.54 6.94 8.44
CA ILE A 23 -3.15 7.21 8.08
C ILE A 23 -2.82 6.63 6.70
N GLY A 24 -3.26 5.40 6.42
CA GLY A 24 -3.09 4.76 5.11
C GLY A 24 -3.70 5.58 3.98
N VAL A 25 -4.93 6.07 4.15
CA VAL A 25 -5.61 6.93 3.17
C VAL A 25 -4.86 8.24 2.96
N ILE A 26 -4.39 8.89 4.03
CA ILE A 26 -3.61 10.14 3.94
C ILE A 26 -2.31 9.91 3.17
N VAL A 27 -1.58 8.83 3.47
CA VAL A 27 -0.33 8.50 2.78
C VAL A 27 -0.58 8.25 1.29
N LEU A 28 -1.63 7.51 0.93
CA LEU A 28 -2.01 7.29 -0.46
C LEU A 28 -2.33 8.61 -1.18
N ALA A 29 -3.05 9.53 -0.54
CA ALA A 29 -3.36 10.84 -1.11
C ALA A 29 -2.10 11.68 -1.36
N ILE A 30 -1.15 11.68 -0.41
CA ILE A 30 0.13 12.40 -0.56
C ILE A 30 0.95 11.79 -1.70
N LEU A 31 1.07 10.46 -1.75
CA LEU A 31 1.82 9.77 -2.82
C LEU A 31 1.19 10.03 -4.19
N PHE A 32 -0.15 10.01 -4.28
CA PHE A 32 -0.86 10.33 -5.51
C PHE A 32 -0.63 11.78 -5.94
N ALA A 33 -0.65 12.72 -5.00
CA ALA A 33 -0.34 14.12 -5.29
C ALA A 33 1.12 14.29 -5.76
N ALA A 34 2.08 13.63 -5.09
CA ALA A 34 3.48 13.64 -5.52
C ALA A 34 3.64 13.07 -6.94
N TYR A 35 2.97 11.96 -7.26
CA TYR A 35 2.95 11.40 -8.61
C TYR A 35 2.35 12.34 -9.65
N LYS A 36 1.31 13.10 -9.31
CA LYS A 36 0.64 14.01 -10.26
C LYS A 36 1.39 15.32 -10.47
N PHE A 37 2.00 15.88 -9.43
CA PHE A 37 2.53 17.25 -9.45
C PHE A 37 4.06 17.33 -9.50
N ILE A 38 4.78 16.24 -9.23
CA ILE A 38 6.24 16.22 -9.23
C ILE A 38 6.71 15.30 -10.37
N PRO A 39 7.10 15.85 -11.54
CA PRO A 39 7.44 15.06 -12.72
C PRO A 39 8.54 14.02 -12.48
N ILE A 40 9.59 14.39 -11.75
CA ILE A 40 10.70 13.48 -11.45
C ILE A 40 10.26 12.25 -10.63
N PHE A 41 9.24 12.41 -9.77
CA PHE A 41 8.70 11.30 -8.98
C PHE A 41 7.91 10.34 -9.87
N GLN A 42 7.08 10.87 -10.77
CA GLN A 42 6.37 10.07 -11.77
C GLN A 42 7.32 9.26 -12.65
N GLU A 43 8.35 9.90 -13.19
CA GLU A 43 9.37 9.24 -14.03
C GLU A 43 10.07 8.11 -13.29
N GLY A 44 10.45 8.35 -12.02
CA GLY A 44 11.03 7.33 -11.15
C GLY A 44 10.12 6.12 -10.95
N VAL A 45 8.84 6.35 -10.68
CA VAL A 45 7.83 5.28 -10.50
C VAL A 45 7.66 4.46 -11.78
N ILE A 46 7.54 5.12 -12.94
CA ILE A 46 7.39 4.44 -14.24
C ILE A 46 8.65 3.63 -14.58
N SER A 47 9.84 4.20 -14.37
CA SER A 47 11.12 3.53 -14.62
C SER A 47 11.27 2.27 -13.75
N LEU A 48 10.90 2.37 -12.47
CA LEU A 48 10.91 1.22 -11.56
C LEU A 48 9.94 0.13 -12.01
N ALA A 49 8.71 0.50 -12.39
CA ALA A 49 7.71 -0.45 -12.86
C ALA A 49 8.17 -1.22 -14.10
N ASN A 50 8.80 -0.52 -15.06
CA ASN A 50 9.36 -1.15 -16.26
C ASN A 50 10.50 -2.12 -15.89
N ARG A 51 11.43 -1.71 -15.03
CA ARG A 51 12.54 -2.58 -14.58
C ARG A 51 12.03 -3.86 -13.90
N VAL A 52 11.03 -3.74 -13.03
CA VAL A 52 10.43 -4.92 -12.37
C VAL A 52 9.78 -5.84 -13.40
N LYS A 53 9.04 -5.28 -14.35
CA LYS A 53 8.44 -6.05 -15.44
C LYS A 53 9.48 -6.80 -16.26
N ASP A 54 10.58 -6.15 -16.63
CA ASP A 54 11.65 -6.74 -17.43
C ASP A 54 12.32 -7.89 -16.68
N VAL A 55 12.67 -7.68 -15.40
CA VAL A 55 13.28 -8.72 -14.55
C VAL A 55 12.35 -9.92 -14.38
N LEU A 56 11.06 -9.70 -14.13
CA LEU A 56 10.10 -10.78 -13.98
C LEU A 56 9.86 -11.53 -15.30
N SER A 57 9.88 -10.82 -16.43
CA SER A 57 9.69 -11.44 -17.76
C SER A 57 10.91 -12.28 -18.15
N ALA A 58 12.13 -11.76 -17.94
CA ALA A 58 13.36 -12.50 -18.16
C ALA A 58 13.45 -13.76 -17.27
N GLY A 59 13.04 -13.66 -16.00
CA GLY A 59 12.95 -14.82 -15.10
C GLY A 59 11.94 -15.87 -15.56
N LYS A 60 10.83 -15.46 -16.18
CA LYS A 60 9.81 -16.35 -16.73
C LYS A 60 10.29 -17.06 -18.00
N GLU A 61 11.01 -16.36 -18.88
CA GLU A 61 11.57 -16.93 -20.11
C GLU A 61 12.68 -17.96 -19.83
N GLY A 62 13.50 -17.73 -18.79
CA GLY A 62 14.51 -18.70 -18.35
C GLY A 62 13.94 -20.02 -17.81
N HIS A 63 12.68 -20.04 -17.35
CA HIS A 63 12.00 -21.24 -16.84
C HIS A 63 11.18 -21.99 -17.91
N SER A 64 10.96 -21.39 -19.09
CA SER A 64 10.14 -21.97 -20.17
C SER A 64 10.95 -22.76 -21.22
N ASN A 65 12.28 -22.70 -21.15
CA ASN A 65 13.20 -23.36 -22.09
C ASN A 65 13.88 -24.62 -21.50
N LEU A 66 13.29 -25.20 -20.45
CA LEU A 66 13.59 -26.51 -19.87
C LEU A 66 12.34 -27.38 -19.90
#